data_AF-A0A663EH14-F1
#
_entry.id   AF-A0A663EH14-F1
#
_cell.length_a   1.000
_cell.length_b   1.000
_cell.length_c   1.000
_cell.angle_alpha   90.00
_cell.angle_beta   90.00
_cell.angle_gamma   90.00
#
_symmetry.space_group_name_H-M   'P 1'
#
loop_
_entity.id
_entity.type
_entity.pdbx_description
1 polymer ?
#
loop_
_entity_poly.entity_id
_entity_poly.type
_entity_poly.pdbx_seq_one_letter_code
_entity_poly.pdbx_strand_id
1 'polypeptide(L)'
;MDDDDFGGFEAAESYEFGNGEKQTTSPAIAWAAFPTVSEVHISPDVLLENPVLSSCLAPSDSFGLSGDNMATAIQTVNNVINTAVPEEQIQADIPVASLNVIEDKTLVTSTIALADAETQRTNEPKSYLQQAFANLEIKLCTAEEEKLKIKKKLEYLLENHSILEMDFLKEKKEKVISHQDHYKTLQEKHKQELEDMRKAGHEALSIIVEEFKALLQSTVQQQEAAIEKQYILAIEKHSHKCEELLNTQHQRLLDILEVEKEVLSGKIEEALMQQSQKHKEVLDKCLDEERQRSKEAVAAAAKAEKEVVRQTVLKAVEEERRNMEKIHAEERKMWEAERDRHKEKIAQAVWEAMQEQRKHNQEIVKEALMEEQKRSEKAIEEAVKRTREELMEYIKEQKRLDQVVRQRNLHSLELFLSCAQKQLGVLLKEEPTTTEENGD
;
A
#
# COMPACT_ATOMS: atom_id res chain seq x y z
N MET A 1 -23.19 -49.14 -18.36
CA MET A 1 -23.68 -48.67 -19.67
C MET A 1 -23.71 -47.16 -19.61
N ASP A 2 -22.50 -46.61 -19.50
CA ASP A 2 -21.81 -45.99 -20.62
C ASP A 2 -22.53 -44.80 -21.27
N ASP A 3 -21.81 -43.68 -21.22
CA ASP A 3 -21.80 -42.55 -22.14
C ASP A 3 -23.10 -41.77 -22.41
N ASP A 4 -23.12 -40.55 -21.87
CA ASP A 4 -23.25 -39.37 -22.73
C ASP A 4 -22.29 -38.29 -22.20
N ASP A 5 -21.35 -37.85 -23.05
CA ASP A 5 -20.30 -36.86 -22.74
C ASP A 5 -20.73 -35.47 -23.24
N PHE A 6 -20.52 -34.43 -22.42
CA PHE A 6 -20.78 -33.05 -22.81
C PHE A 6 -19.85 -32.02 -22.16
N GLY A 7 -18.54 -32.32 -22.11
CA GLY A 7 -17.53 -31.28 -21.93
C GLY A 7 -17.35 -30.46 -23.22
N GLY A 8 -17.42 -29.12 -23.15
CA GLY A 8 -17.33 -28.33 -24.40
C GLY A 8 -17.49 -26.80 -24.36
N PHE A 9 -16.98 -26.09 -23.34
CA PHE A 9 -16.96 -24.62 -23.33
C PHE A 9 -15.63 -24.00 -22.82
N GLU A 10 -14.51 -24.37 -23.45
CA GLU A 10 -13.25 -23.62 -23.37
C GLU A 10 -12.74 -23.25 -24.77
N ALA A 11 -13.04 -22.02 -25.22
CA ALA A 11 -12.32 -21.29 -26.26
C ALA A 11 -12.88 -19.86 -26.41
N ALA A 12 -12.33 -18.90 -25.67
CA ALA A 12 -12.41 -17.49 -26.01
C ALA A 12 -11.00 -17.02 -26.37
N GLU A 13 -10.81 -16.48 -27.56
CA GLU A 13 -9.48 -16.26 -28.14
C GLU A 13 -8.68 -15.17 -27.39
N SER A 14 -7.39 -15.43 -27.20
CA SER A 14 -6.46 -14.51 -26.53
C SER A 14 -6.14 -13.31 -27.42
N TYR A 15 -6.67 -12.13 -27.08
CA TYR A 15 -6.36 -10.89 -27.80
C TYR A 15 -4.98 -10.34 -27.41
N GLU A 16 -3.98 -10.56 -28.27
CA GLU A 16 -2.61 -10.10 -28.11
C GLU A 16 -2.44 -8.65 -28.61
N PHE A 17 -2.56 -7.67 -27.71
CA PHE A 17 -2.37 -6.25 -28.07
C PHE A 17 -0.90 -5.81 -27.96
N GLY A 18 -0.22 -5.73 -29.10
CA GLY A 18 1.13 -5.16 -29.21
C GLY A 18 1.17 -3.63 -29.12
N ASN A 19 2.18 -3.10 -28.44
CA ASN A 19 2.69 -1.70 -28.43
C ASN A 19 1.92 -0.64 -29.24
N GLY A 20 1.24 0.32 -28.58
CA GLY A 20 0.51 1.38 -29.29
C GLY A 20 0.06 2.60 -28.46
N GLU A 21 1.00 3.36 -27.90
CA GLU A 21 0.81 4.74 -27.40
C GLU A 21 -0.21 4.94 -26.24
N LYS A 22 -0.43 6.20 -25.80
CA LYS A 22 -1.06 6.56 -24.52
C LYS A 22 -2.31 7.43 -24.71
N GLN A 23 -3.43 7.03 -24.10
CA GLN A 23 -4.44 7.97 -23.62
C GLN A 23 -5.11 7.45 -22.32
N THR A 24 -5.38 8.37 -21.41
CA THR A 24 -5.83 8.06 -20.04
C THR A 24 -7.31 8.37 -19.87
N THR A 25 -8.15 7.34 -19.93
CA THR A 25 -9.56 7.38 -19.51
C THR A 25 -9.91 6.12 -18.73
N SER A 26 -10.45 6.28 -17.52
CA SER A 26 -10.90 5.15 -16.69
C SER A 26 -12.14 4.48 -17.30
N PRO A 27 -12.29 3.15 -17.21
CA PRO A 27 -13.50 2.48 -17.70
C PRO A 27 -14.71 2.86 -16.84
N ALA A 28 -15.74 3.41 -17.48
CA ALA A 28 -17.02 3.71 -16.83
C ALA A 28 -17.85 2.42 -16.64
N ILE A 29 -18.61 2.35 -15.55
CA ILE A 29 -19.39 1.16 -15.17
C ILE A 29 -20.63 1.04 -16.07
N ALA A 30 -20.76 -0.10 -16.77
CA ALA A 30 -21.73 -0.33 -17.85
C ALA A 30 -23.23 -0.31 -17.45
N TRP A 31 -23.57 -0.09 -16.18
CA TRP A 31 -24.94 -0.11 -15.64
C TRP A 31 -25.57 1.28 -15.49
N ALA A 32 -24.84 2.36 -15.78
CA ALA A 32 -25.29 3.75 -15.58
C ALA A 32 -25.61 4.47 -16.91
N ALA A 33 -26.53 3.92 -17.71
CA ALA A 33 -27.01 4.53 -18.95
C ALA A 33 -28.54 4.45 -19.07
N PHE A 34 -29.23 5.59 -18.83
CA PHE A 34 -30.66 5.72 -19.10
C PHE A 34 -30.89 6.16 -20.56
N PRO A 35 -31.83 5.56 -21.31
CA PRO A 35 -32.10 5.93 -22.68
C PRO A 35 -32.95 7.22 -22.77
N THR A 36 -32.47 8.20 -23.54
CA THR A 36 -33.25 9.41 -23.88
C THR A 36 -34.33 9.06 -24.91
N VAL A 37 -35.54 9.61 -24.73
CA VAL A 37 -36.74 9.27 -25.52
C VAL A 37 -36.81 10.00 -26.87
N SER A 38 -37.15 9.27 -27.93
CA SER A 38 -37.99 9.64 -29.11
C SER A 38 -37.82 8.58 -30.22
N GLU A 39 -38.79 8.25 -31.10
CA GLU A 39 -40.27 8.32 -31.11
C GLU A 39 -40.79 7.52 -32.36
N VAL A 40 -42.11 7.31 -32.49
CA VAL A 40 -42.85 7.03 -33.77
C VAL A 40 -42.83 5.61 -34.42
N HIS A 41 -43.92 4.86 -34.17
CA HIS A 41 -44.77 4.07 -35.11
C HIS A 41 -44.55 2.59 -35.55
N ILE A 42 -45.73 1.96 -35.81
CA ILE A 42 -46.11 0.78 -36.63
C ILE A 42 -46.05 -0.64 -36.00
N SER A 43 -47.26 -1.15 -35.72
CA SER A 43 -47.74 -2.56 -35.75
C SER A 43 -48.59 -2.74 -37.04
N PRO A 44 -49.01 -3.94 -37.54
CA PRO A 44 -49.36 -5.17 -36.78
C PRO A 44 -49.10 -6.56 -37.44
N ASP A 45 -49.57 -7.62 -36.75
CA ASP A 45 -49.84 -9.00 -37.20
C ASP A 45 -48.62 -9.83 -37.70
N VAL A 46 -48.61 -11.18 -37.70
CA VAL A 46 -49.63 -12.18 -38.10
C VAL A 46 -49.41 -13.54 -37.38
N LEU A 47 -50.45 -14.08 -36.68
CA LEU A 47 -50.76 -15.52 -36.41
C LEU A 47 -49.75 -16.41 -35.62
N LEU A 48 -50.12 -17.54 -34.98
CA LEU A 48 -51.41 -18.07 -34.45
C LEU A 48 -51.13 -19.35 -33.61
N GLU A 49 -51.74 -19.50 -32.43
CA GLU A 49 -52.61 -20.65 -32.03
C GLU A 49 -53.30 -20.38 -30.67
N ASN A 50 -54.33 -21.17 -30.35
CA ASN A 50 -55.56 -20.67 -29.69
C ASN A 50 -56.14 -21.72 -28.69
N PRO A 51 -57.28 -21.51 -28.00
CA PRO A 51 -57.52 -20.61 -26.86
C PRO A 51 -58.12 -21.30 -25.61
N VAL A 52 -58.19 -20.57 -24.49
CA VAL A 52 -59.42 -20.52 -23.65
C VAL A 52 -59.64 -19.06 -23.21
N LEU A 53 -60.88 -18.57 -23.24
CA LEU A 53 -61.26 -17.19 -22.91
C LEU A 53 -62.27 -17.13 -21.76
N SER A 54 -62.06 -16.22 -20.81
CA SER A 54 -63.15 -15.60 -20.04
C SER A 54 -62.73 -14.23 -19.48
N SER A 55 -63.67 -13.29 -19.44
CA SER A 55 -63.52 -11.89 -18.99
C SER A 55 -64.47 -11.66 -17.78
N CYS A 56 -64.51 -10.55 -17.03
CA CYS A 56 -64.19 -9.13 -17.27
C CYS A 56 -63.59 -8.44 -16.03
N LEU A 57 -63.31 -7.13 -16.16
CA LEU A 57 -62.66 -6.27 -15.18
C LEU A 57 -63.61 -5.61 -14.16
N ALA A 58 -63.22 -5.70 -12.87
CA ALA A 58 -63.07 -4.57 -11.94
C ALA A 58 -64.35 -3.77 -11.50
N PRO A 59 -64.29 -2.72 -10.64
CA PRO A 59 -65.22 -2.62 -9.50
C PRO A 59 -65.98 -1.27 -9.34
N SER A 60 -66.90 -1.19 -8.36
CA SER A 60 -66.89 -0.15 -7.29
C SER A 60 -68.14 -0.16 -6.40
N ASP A 61 -67.95 0.31 -5.16
CA ASP A 61 -68.84 1.08 -4.28
C ASP A 61 -70.32 0.69 -4.06
N SER A 62 -70.65 0.43 -2.79
CA SER A 62 -72.03 0.38 -2.29
C SER A 62 -72.34 1.61 -1.43
N PHE A 63 -73.24 2.47 -1.92
CA PHE A 63 -73.99 3.41 -1.08
C PHE A 63 -75.44 2.94 -1.01
N GLY A 64 -75.88 2.50 0.16
CA GLY A 64 -77.26 2.08 0.38
C GLY A 64 -78.20 3.27 0.61
N LEU A 65 -79.37 3.25 -0.04
CA LEU A 65 -80.54 4.03 0.36
C LEU A 65 -81.81 3.18 0.22
N SER A 66 -82.69 3.30 1.20
CA SER A 66 -83.99 2.62 1.25
C SER A 66 -85.12 3.63 0.97
N GLY A 67 -86.20 3.18 0.34
CA GLY A 67 -87.37 4.02 0.07
C GLY A 67 -88.49 3.27 -0.67
N ASP A 68 -89.66 3.20 -0.06
CA ASP A 68 -90.86 2.53 -0.56
C ASP A 68 -91.38 3.07 -1.91
N ASN A 69 -92.14 2.26 -2.66
CA ASN A 69 -93.60 2.41 -2.69
C ASN A 69 -94.35 1.30 -3.45
N MET A 70 -95.67 1.23 -3.24
CA MET A 70 -96.56 0.17 -3.74
C MET A 70 -97.19 0.48 -5.11
N ALA A 71 -97.36 -0.54 -5.97
CA ALA A 71 -98.38 -0.55 -7.01
C ALA A 71 -98.79 -1.98 -7.46
N THR A 72 -100.09 -2.11 -7.70
CA THR A 72 -100.85 -3.32 -8.05
C THR A 72 -100.69 -3.88 -9.48
N ALA A 73 -100.80 -5.21 -9.58
CA ALA A 73 -101.68 -5.96 -10.51
C ALA A 73 -101.27 -6.37 -11.96
N ILE A 74 -101.48 -7.68 -12.19
CA ILE A 74 -102.13 -8.34 -13.36
C ILE A 74 -101.30 -8.73 -14.62
N GLN A 75 -101.12 -10.06 -14.73
CA GLN A 75 -101.18 -10.96 -15.92
C GLN A 75 -100.23 -10.81 -17.13
N THR A 76 -99.99 -11.99 -17.75
CA THR A 76 -99.79 -12.27 -19.20
C THR A 76 -98.38 -12.77 -19.58
N VAL A 77 -98.15 -13.91 -20.27
CA VAL A 77 -98.91 -15.18 -20.46
C VAL A 77 -97.99 -16.23 -21.14
N ASN A 78 -98.17 -17.54 -20.87
CA ASN A 78 -97.81 -18.71 -21.72
C ASN A 78 -96.29 -19.07 -21.94
N ASN A 79 -95.89 -20.32 -22.25
CA ASN A 79 -96.63 -21.59 -22.48
C ASN A 79 -95.74 -22.88 -22.41
N VAL A 80 -96.38 -24.08 -22.40
CA VAL A 80 -95.91 -25.37 -23.05
C VAL A 80 -94.67 -26.07 -22.42
N ILE A 81 -94.53 -27.40 -22.15
CA ILE A 81 -95.29 -28.68 -22.31
C ILE A 81 -94.55 -29.77 -21.42
N ASN A 82 -95.00 -30.96 -20.98
CA ASN A 82 -96.21 -31.81 -21.14
C ASN A 82 -96.41 -32.81 -19.95
N THR A 83 -97.67 -33.09 -19.59
CA THR A 83 -98.35 -34.42 -19.52
C THR A 83 -97.72 -35.70 -18.91
N ALA A 84 -98.33 -36.19 -17.82
CA ALA A 84 -98.79 -37.59 -17.63
C ALA A 84 -99.86 -37.70 -16.50
N VAL A 85 -100.95 -38.44 -16.74
CA VAL A 85 -102.23 -38.58 -15.98
C VAL A 85 -102.93 -39.86 -16.51
N PRO A 86 -103.90 -40.55 -15.86
CA PRO A 86 -104.55 -40.38 -14.54
C PRO A 86 -104.10 -41.54 -13.58
N GLU A 87 -104.81 -42.17 -12.63
CA GLU A 87 -106.22 -42.24 -12.14
C GLU A 87 -106.29 -42.54 -10.63
N GLU A 88 -107.21 -41.90 -9.88
CA GLU A 88 -108.21 -42.59 -9.03
C GLU A 88 -109.28 -41.61 -8.49
N GLN A 89 -110.50 -42.11 -8.24
CA GLN A 89 -111.69 -41.28 -7.96
C GLN A 89 -112.56 -41.94 -6.87
N ILE A 90 -112.45 -41.48 -5.62
CA ILE A 90 -113.17 -42.10 -4.49
C ILE A 90 -114.65 -41.70 -4.49
N GLN A 91 -115.46 -42.62 -5.01
CA GLN A 91 -116.92 -42.64 -5.01
C GLN A 91 -117.48 -42.89 -3.60
N ALA A 92 -118.55 -42.19 -3.23
CA ALA A 92 -119.20 -42.30 -1.92
C ALA A 92 -120.62 -42.89 -2.05
N ASP A 93 -120.71 -44.22 -2.19
CA ASP A 93 -121.97 -44.97 -2.14
C ASP A 93 -122.07 -45.76 -0.82
N ILE A 94 -123.22 -45.65 -0.15
CA ILE A 94 -123.54 -46.40 1.07
C ILE A 94 -124.64 -47.43 0.75
N PRO A 95 -124.32 -48.73 0.63
CA PRO A 95 -125.33 -49.76 0.39
C PRO A 95 -126.02 -50.18 1.68
N VAL A 96 -127.35 -50.02 1.75
CA VAL A 96 -128.19 -50.68 2.76
C VAL A 96 -129.24 -51.52 2.03
N ALA A 97 -128.94 -52.80 1.86
CA ALA A 97 -129.85 -53.75 1.24
C ALA A 97 -130.65 -54.51 2.31
N SER A 98 -131.95 -54.23 2.33
CA SER A 98 -133.06 -55.18 2.47
C SER A 98 -132.98 -56.33 3.51
N LEU A 99 -133.95 -56.36 4.42
CA LEU A 99 -134.59 -57.62 4.80
C LEU A 99 -136.11 -57.46 4.68
N ASN A 100 -136.73 -58.31 3.85
CA ASN A 100 -138.17 -58.29 3.60
C ASN A 100 -138.90 -59.18 4.60
N VAL A 101 -140.10 -58.77 5.01
CA VAL A 101 -141.22 -59.70 5.22
C VAL A 101 -142.43 -59.12 4.50
N ILE A 102 -143.02 -59.89 3.60
CA ILE A 102 -144.30 -59.62 2.96
C ILE A 102 -145.26 -60.68 3.48
N GLU A 103 -146.45 -60.29 3.93
CA GLU A 103 -147.63 -61.17 3.85
C GLU A 103 -148.90 -60.34 3.67
N ASP A 104 -149.97 -60.98 3.19
CA ASP A 104 -150.97 -60.34 2.33
C ASP A 104 -152.42 -60.77 2.67
N LYS A 105 -153.37 -59.88 2.36
CA LYS A 105 -154.81 -60.12 2.14
C LYS A 105 -155.76 -60.54 3.28
N THR A 106 -157.04 -60.24 3.01
CA THR A 106 -158.29 -60.94 3.45
C THR A 106 -158.70 -60.87 4.94
N LEU A 107 -160.00 -60.80 5.32
CA LEU A 107 -161.24 -60.35 4.62
C LEU A 107 -162.36 -60.07 5.68
N VAL A 108 -163.33 -59.20 5.36
CA VAL A 108 -164.79 -59.32 5.63
C VAL A 108 -165.32 -59.75 7.04
N THR A 109 -166.03 -58.80 7.68
CA THR A 109 -167.37 -58.96 8.31
C THR A 109 -167.58 -59.91 9.50
N SER A 110 -168.13 -59.37 10.61
CA SER A 110 -169.55 -59.65 10.95
C SER A 110 -170.16 -58.73 12.03
N THR A 111 -171.48 -58.53 11.91
CA THR A 111 -172.36 -57.84 12.86
C THR A 111 -172.99 -58.87 13.80
N ILE A 112 -173.13 -58.56 15.09
CA ILE A 112 -174.19 -59.15 15.93
C ILE A 112 -174.87 -58.04 16.73
N ALA A 113 -176.19 -57.93 16.56
CA ALA A 113 -177.09 -57.19 17.42
C ALA A 113 -178.40 -57.96 17.52
N LEU A 114 -178.87 -58.27 18.74
CA LEU A 114 -180.17 -58.81 19.13
C LEU A 114 -180.18 -58.85 20.68
N ALA A 115 -181.29 -58.82 21.41
CA ALA A 115 -182.71 -58.74 21.04
C ALA A 115 -183.51 -57.98 22.13
N ASP A 116 -184.76 -57.66 21.83
CA ASP A 116 -185.71 -57.01 22.74
C ASP A 116 -186.13 -57.85 23.96
N ALA A 117 -186.65 -57.17 24.97
CA ALA A 117 -187.67 -57.70 25.86
C ALA A 117 -188.61 -56.58 26.34
N GLU A 118 -189.83 -56.52 25.78
CA GLU A 118 -190.98 -55.97 26.49
C GLU A 118 -191.30 -56.86 27.73
N THR A 119 -192.10 -56.51 28.74
CA THR A 119 -193.20 -55.52 28.82
C THR A 119 -193.50 -55.13 30.29
N GLN A 120 -194.29 -54.05 30.47
CA GLN A 120 -195.23 -53.78 31.57
C GLN A 120 -194.76 -53.35 33.00
N ARG A 121 -195.59 -52.45 33.56
CA ARG A 121 -195.53 -51.70 34.85
C ARG A 121 -195.68 -52.66 36.06
N THR A 122 -195.18 -52.40 37.29
CA THR A 122 -195.56 -51.27 38.19
C THR A 122 -194.66 -51.12 39.46
N ASN A 123 -194.43 -49.87 39.91
CA ASN A 123 -194.22 -49.35 41.28
C ASN A 123 -193.16 -49.95 42.27
N GLU A 124 -191.96 -49.31 42.34
CA GLU A 124 -191.17 -48.84 43.54
C GLU A 124 -190.88 -49.73 44.80
N PRO A 125 -189.97 -49.36 45.77
CA PRO A 125 -189.21 -48.11 45.98
C PRO A 125 -187.69 -48.19 46.34
N LYS A 126 -186.91 -47.33 45.69
CA LYS A 126 -185.84 -46.42 46.22
C LYS A 126 -184.64 -46.90 47.09
N SER A 127 -184.77 -47.74 48.13
CA SER A 127 -183.69 -47.86 49.15
C SER A 127 -182.37 -48.43 48.61
N TYR A 128 -182.45 -49.48 47.79
CA TYR A 128 -181.31 -50.15 47.16
C TYR A 128 -180.51 -49.21 46.25
N LEU A 129 -181.19 -48.28 45.57
CA LEU A 129 -180.53 -47.26 44.74
C LEU A 129 -179.66 -46.33 45.58
N GLN A 130 -180.14 -45.85 46.72
CA GLN A 130 -179.39 -44.90 47.55
C GLN A 130 -178.13 -45.54 48.15
N GLN A 131 -178.19 -46.82 48.52
CA GLN A 131 -177.01 -47.59 48.93
C GLN A 131 -176.05 -47.86 47.76
N ALA A 132 -176.56 -48.10 46.55
CA ALA A 132 -175.73 -48.23 45.35
C ALA A 132 -175.02 -46.91 44.98
N PHE A 133 -175.70 -45.76 45.10
CA PHE A 133 -175.11 -44.44 44.88
C PHE A 133 -173.94 -44.16 45.84
N ALA A 134 -174.11 -44.36 47.15
CA ALA A 134 -173.01 -44.17 48.12
C ALA A 134 -171.81 -45.10 47.85
N ASN A 135 -172.07 -46.36 47.44
CA ASN A 135 -171.02 -47.29 47.03
C ASN A 135 -170.31 -46.89 45.73
N LEU A 136 -171.01 -46.21 44.80
CA LEU A 136 -170.42 -45.66 43.58
C LEU A 136 -169.62 -44.39 43.87
N GLU A 137 -170.09 -43.55 44.79
CA GLU A 137 -169.41 -42.31 45.23
C GLU A 137 -168.09 -42.63 45.93
N ILE A 138 -168.07 -43.58 46.86
CA ILE A 138 -166.81 -44.05 47.50
C ILE A 138 -165.84 -44.65 46.46
N LYS A 139 -166.36 -45.40 45.47
CA LYS A 139 -165.54 -45.93 44.36
C LYS A 139 -165.02 -44.83 43.44
N LEU A 140 -165.78 -43.76 43.24
CA LEU A 140 -165.36 -42.60 42.46
C LEU A 140 -164.27 -41.82 43.21
N CYS A 141 -164.47 -41.48 44.48
CA CYS A 141 -163.47 -40.78 45.29
C CYS A 141 -162.15 -41.57 45.39
N THR A 142 -162.22 -42.89 45.64
CA THR A 142 -161.02 -43.74 45.67
C THR A 142 -160.34 -43.85 44.29
N ALA A 143 -161.10 -43.93 43.20
CA ALA A 143 -160.54 -43.87 41.84
C ALA A 143 -159.94 -42.50 41.49
N GLU A 144 -160.50 -41.39 41.99
CA GLU A 144 -159.96 -40.04 41.81
C GLU A 144 -158.69 -39.81 42.65
N GLU A 145 -158.63 -40.33 43.87
CA GLU A 145 -157.40 -40.38 44.67
C GLU A 145 -156.30 -41.18 43.97
N GLU A 146 -156.59 -42.40 43.47
CA GLU A 146 -155.61 -43.21 42.75
C GLU A 146 -155.20 -42.54 41.43
N LYS A 147 -156.13 -41.95 40.68
CA LYS A 147 -155.83 -41.11 39.50
C LYS A 147 -154.89 -39.95 39.86
N LEU A 148 -155.05 -39.33 41.02
CA LEU A 148 -154.20 -38.23 41.49
C LEU A 148 -152.82 -38.72 41.98
N LYS A 149 -152.74 -39.90 42.62
CA LYS A 149 -151.48 -40.59 42.97
C LYS A 149 -150.72 -41.00 41.70
N ILE A 150 -151.40 -41.59 40.72
CA ILE A 150 -150.86 -41.98 39.41
C ILE A 150 -150.37 -40.74 38.65
N LYS A 151 -151.13 -39.64 38.62
CA LYS A 151 -150.69 -38.39 37.99
C LYS A 151 -149.38 -37.89 38.61
N LYS A 152 -149.31 -37.80 39.95
CA LYS A 152 -148.08 -37.40 40.66
C LYS A 152 -146.91 -38.35 40.39
N LYS A 153 -147.17 -39.66 40.26
CA LYS A 153 -146.13 -40.65 39.95
C LYS A 153 -145.62 -40.55 38.52
N LEU A 154 -146.50 -40.24 37.56
CA LEU A 154 -146.13 -39.97 36.16
C LEU A 154 -145.32 -38.66 36.06
N GLU A 155 -145.78 -37.59 36.70
CA GLU A 155 -145.10 -36.29 36.78
C GLU A 155 -143.68 -36.43 37.37
N TYR A 156 -143.54 -37.15 38.48
CA TYR A 156 -142.24 -37.50 39.08
C TYR A 156 -141.36 -38.38 38.16
N LEU A 157 -141.94 -39.30 37.39
CA LEU A 157 -141.19 -40.17 36.48
C LEU A 157 -140.70 -39.41 35.23
N LEU A 158 -141.49 -38.45 34.73
CA LEU A 158 -141.10 -37.55 33.65
C LEU A 158 -139.99 -36.59 34.09
N GLU A 159 -140.08 -36.03 35.30
CA GLU A 159 -139.02 -35.18 35.88
C GLU A 159 -137.71 -35.97 36.04
N ASN A 160 -137.76 -37.17 36.63
CA ASN A 160 -136.61 -38.07 36.73
C ASN A 160 -136.01 -38.42 35.35
N HIS A 161 -136.85 -38.60 34.33
CA HIS A 161 -136.40 -38.91 32.97
C HIS A 161 -135.68 -37.71 32.33
N SER A 162 -136.23 -36.50 32.50
CA SER A 162 -135.64 -35.23 32.05
C SER A 162 -134.26 -34.98 32.69
N ILE A 163 -134.14 -35.19 34.00
CA ILE A 163 -132.86 -35.09 34.73
C ILE A 163 -131.85 -36.12 34.17
N LEU A 164 -132.26 -37.39 34.01
CA LEU A 164 -131.37 -38.45 33.52
C LEU A 164 -130.93 -38.21 32.06
N GLU A 165 -131.80 -37.67 31.20
CA GLU A 165 -131.48 -37.28 29.83
C GLU A 165 -130.50 -36.10 29.81
N MET A 166 -130.73 -35.07 30.63
CA MET A 166 -129.84 -33.92 30.76
C MET A 166 -128.43 -34.33 31.24
N ASP A 167 -128.34 -35.19 32.27
CA ASP A 167 -127.06 -35.69 32.78
C ASP A 167 -126.35 -36.60 31.76
N PHE A 168 -127.08 -37.44 31.03
CA PHE A 168 -126.53 -38.24 29.94
C PHE A 168 -125.98 -37.37 28.80
N LEU A 169 -126.74 -36.36 28.36
CA LEU A 169 -126.30 -35.41 27.33
C LEU A 169 -125.08 -34.60 27.79
N LYS A 170 -125.04 -34.22 29.06
CA LYS A 170 -123.89 -33.55 29.69
C LYS A 170 -122.65 -34.45 29.72
N GLU A 171 -122.77 -35.70 30.17
CA GLU A 171 -121.68 -36.69 30.18
C GLU A 171 -121.14 -36.96 28.76
N LYS A 172 -122.05 -37.08 27.78
CA LYS A 172 -121.67 -37.24 26.36
C LYS A 172 -120.93 -36.01 25.83
N LYS A 173 -121.41 -34.80 26.14
CA LYS A 173 -120.77 -33.54 25.75
C LYS A 173 -119.37 -33.40 26.37
N GLU A 174 -119.23 -33.74 27.66
CA GLU A 174 -117.96 -33.72 28.38
C GLU A 174 -116.95 -34.73 27.80
N LYS A 175 -117.40 -35.95 27.47
CA LYS A 175 -116.56 -36.93 26.75
C LYS A 175 -116.14 -36.46 25.36
N VAL A 176 -117.03 -35.82 24.59
CA VAL A 176 -116.68 -35.23 23.28
C VAL A 176 -115.65 -34.12 23.43
N ILE A 177 -115.78 -33.23 24.41
CA ILE A 177 -114.78 -32.17 24.70
C ILE A 177 -113.45 -32.81 25.10
N SER A 178 -113.45 -33.79 26.01
CA SER A 178 -112.25 -34.51 26.45
C SER A 178 -111.50 -35.19 25.29
N HIS A 179 -112.22 -35.87 24.39
CA HIS A 179 -111.62 -36.42 23.18
C HIS A 179 -111.09 -35.33 22.24
N GLN A 180 -111.83 -34.23 22.04
CA GLN A 180 -111.39 -33.12 21.20
C GLN A 180 -110.11 -32.46 21.73
N ASP A 181 -110.01 -32.25 23.04
CA ASP A 181 -108.84 -31.65 23.68
C ASP A 181 -107.66 -32.63 23.75
N HIS A 182 -107.90 -33.93 23.86
CA HIS A 182 -106.87 -34.95 23.66
C HIS A 182 -106.31 -34.92 22.22
N TYR A 183 -107.15 -34.82 21.20
CA TYR A 183 -106.70 -34.69 19.80
C TYR A 183 -105.92 -33.39 19.56
N LYS A 184 -106.36 -32.24 20.09
CA LYS A 184 -105.58 -30.97 20.05
C LYS A 184 -104.20 -31.14 20.70
N THR A 185 -104.16 -31.77 21.89
CA THR A 185 -102.92 -32.00 22.64
C THR A 185 -101.96 -32.91 21.86
N LEU A 186 -102.47 -33.95 21.21
CA LEU A 186 -101.67 -34.85 20.38
C LEU A 186 -101.15 -34.15 19.11
N GLN A 187 -101.98 -33.32 18.47
CA GLN A 187 -101.60 -32.55 17.28
C GLN A 187 -100.51 -31.52 17.59
N GLU A 188 -100.63 -30.78 18.70
CA GLU A 188 -99.63 -29.79 19.10
C GLU A 188 -98.31 -30.45 19.54
N LYS A 189 -98.37 -31.63 20.19
CA LYS A 189 -97.17 -32.45 20.46
C LYS A 189 -96.44 -32.86 19.19
N HIS A 190 -97.14 -33.46 18.22
CA HIS A 190 -96.51 -33.88 16.96
C HIS A 190 -95.93 -32.68 16.19
N LYS A 191 -96.61 -31.53 16.19
CA LYS A 191 -96.10 -30.27 15.64
C LYS A 191 -94.83 -29.78 16.36
N GLN A 192 -94.77 -29.87 17.68
CA GLN A 192 -93.60 -29.53 18.48
C GLN A 192 -92.43 -30.48 18.22
N GLU A 193 -92.68 -31.80 18.18
CA GLU A 193 -91.67 -32.83 17.87
C GLU A 193 -91.07 -32.61 16.47
N LEU A 194 -91.89 -32.29 15.46
CA LEU A 194 -91.43 -31.92 14.12
C LEU A 194 -90.66 -30.59 14.06
N GLU A 195 -90.89 -29.68 15.00
CA GLU A 195 -90.16 -28.41 15.13
C GLU A 195 -88.80 -28.62 15.80
N ASP A 196 -88.76 -29.42 16.86
CA ASP A 196 -87.52 -29.74 17.58
C ASP A 196 -86.61 -30.67 16.77
N MET A 197 -87.16 -31.60 15.97
CA MET A 197 -86.38 -32.33 14.95
C MET A 197 -85.76 -31.39 13.91
N ARG A 198 -86.47 -30.35 13.46
CA ARG A 198 -85.92 -29.36 12.49
C ARG A 198 -84.83 -28.52 13.13
N LYS A 199 -84.99 -28.06 14.39
CA LYS A 199 -83.93 -27.37 15.15
C LYS A 199 -82.68 -28.23 15.29
N ALA A 200 -82.82 -29.48 15.75
CA ALA A 200 -81.70 -30.40 15.90
C ALA A 200 -81.00 -30.71 14.57
N GLY A 201 -81.76 -30.80 13.46
CA GLY A 201 -81.20 -30.91 12.11
C GLY A 201 -80.39 -29.67 11.68
N HIS A 202 -80.89 -28.47 11.95
CA HIS A 202 -80.16 -27.22 11.68
C HIS A 202 -78.93 -27.05 12.57
N GLU A 203 -78.99 -27.44 13.84
CA GLU A 203 -77.87 -27.41 14.78
C GLU A 203 -76.76 -28.39 14.36
N ALA A 204 -77.13 -29.63 13.99
CA ALA A 204 -76.18 -30.61 13.44
C ALA A 204 -75.51 -30.12 12.14
N LEU A 205 -76.28 -29.51 11.22
CA LEU A 205 -75.72 -28.89 10.02
C LEU A 205 -74.79 -27.72 10.34
N SER A 206 -75.14 -26.89 11.34
CA SER A 206 -74.30 -25.76 11.77
C SER A 206 -72.97 -26.22 12.36
N ILE A 207 -72.97 -27.29 13.16
CA ILE A 207 -71.75 -27.93 13.69
C ILE A 207 -70.90 -28.46 12.54
N ILE A 208 -71.48 -29.21 11.60
CA ILE A 208 -70.77 -29.75 10.43
C ILE A 208 -70.12 -28.65 9.60
N VAL A 209 -70.82 -27.52 9.36
CA VAL A 209 -70.29 -26.39 8.59
C VAL A 209 -69.13 -25.69 9.31
N GLU A 210 -69.22 -25.46 10.62
CA GLU A 210 -68.12 -24.85 11.39
C GLU A 210 -66.90 -25.77 11.52
N GLU A 211 -67.09 -27.09 11.68
CA GLU A 211 -66.00 -28.08 11.66
C GLU A 211 -65.28 -28.12 10.30
N PHE A 212 -66.02 -28.16 9.17
CA PHE A 212 -65.42 -28.09 7.83
C PHE A 212 -64.68 -26.77 7.61
N LYS A 213 -65.23 -25.65 8.08
CA LYS A 213 -64.62 -24.31 7.99
C LYS A 213 -63.34 -24.22 8.83
N ALA A 214 -63.33 -24.77 10.05
CA ALA A 214 -62.14 -24.85 10.89
C ALA A 214 -61.04 -25.74 10.27
N LEU A 215 -61.42 -26.89 9.69
CA LEU A 215 -60.49 -27.80 9.02
C LEU A 215 -59.88 -27.19 7.74
N LEU A 216 -60.69 -26.48 6.94
CA LEU A 216 -60.21 -25.70 5.79
C LEU A 216 -59.25 -24.60 6.24
N GLN A 217 -59.61 -23.81 7.25
CA GLN A 217 -58.76 -22.74 7.79
C GLN A 217 -57.42 -23.30 8.31
N SER A 218 -57.45 -24.41 9.06
CA SER A 218 -56.25 -25.08 9.57
C SER A 218 -55.35 -25.60 8.44
N THR A 219 -55.95 -26.16 7.39
CA THR A 219 -55.21 -26.67 6.21
C THR A 219 -54.53 -25.53 5.45
N VAL A 220 -55.24 -24.41 5.23
CA VAL A 220 -54.67 -23.20 4.59
C VAL A 220 -53.53 -22.64 5.44
N GLN A 221 -53.72 -22.44 6.75
CA GLN A 221 -52.67 -21.94 7.64
C GLN A 221 -51.44 -22.86 7.69
N GLN A 222 -51.63 -24.19 7.65
CA GLN A 222 -50.53 -25.15 7.59
C GLN A 222 -49.77 -25.07 6.25
N GLN A 223 -50.48 -24.85 5.14
CA GLN A 223 -49.86 -24.64 3.82
C GLN A 223 -49.11 -23.30 3.76
N GLU A 224 -49.69 -22.21 4.26
CA GLU A 224 -49.08 -20.89 4.35
C GLU A 224 -47.78 -20.94 5.16
N ALA A 225 -47.81 -21.51 6.38
CA ALA A 225 -46.62 -21.65 7.23
C ALA A 225 -45.54 -22.56 6.61
N ALA A 226 -45.92 -23.58 5.84
CA ALA A 226 -44.97 -24.42 5.11
C ALA A 226 -44.30 -23.67 3.95
N ILE A 227 -45.05 -22.84 3.23
CA ILE A 227 -44.55 -21.98 2.14
C ILE A 227 -43.67 -20.85 2.68
N GLU A 228 -44.10 -20.17 3.74
CA GLU A 228 -43.32 -19.14 4.44
C GLU A 228 -41.97 -19.70 4.90
N LYS A 229 -41.96 -20.88 5.53
CA LYS A 229 -40.72 -21.57 5.94
C LYS A 229 -39.80 -21.89 4.76
N GLN A 230 -40.35 -22.25 3.60
CA GLN A 230 -39.53 -22.45 2.39
C GLN A 230 -38.94 -21.14 1.86
N TYR A 231 -39.71 -20.03 1.88
CA TYR A 231 -39.20 -18.71 1.51
C TYR A 231 -38.12 -18.22 2.48
N ILE A 232 -38.30 -18.39 3.80
CA ILE A 232 -37.28 -18.05 4.81
C ILE A 232 -35.99 -18.82 4.53
N LEU A 233 -36.05 -20.15 4.39
CA LEU A 233 -34.86 -20.97 4.10
C LEU A 233 -34.19 -20.62 2.76
N ALA A 234 -34.97 -20.19 1.75
CA ALA A 234 -34.43 -19.70 0.50
C ALA A 234 -33.71 -18.34 0.66
N ILE A 235 -34.34 -17.39 1.35
CA ILE A 235 -33.77 -16.06 1.64
C ILE A 235 -32.50 -16.20 2.47
N GLU A 236 -32.51 -17.01 3.53
CA GLU A 236 -31.33 -17.33 4.34
C GLU A 236 -30.21 -17.90 3.48
N LYS A 237 -30.49 -18.91 2.64
CA LYS A 237 -29.50 -19.52 1.73
C LYS A 237 -28.92 -18.53 0.71
N HIS A 238 -29.70 -17.57 0.26
CA HIS A 238 -29.20 -16.49 -0.60
C HIS A 238 -28.41 -15.43 0.18
N SER A 239 -28.82 -15.12 1.41
CA SER A 239 -28.11 -14.19 2.29
C SER A 239 -26.71 -14.70 2.64
N HIS A 240 -26.59 -15.97 3.05
CA HIS A 240 -25.28 -16.60 3.34
C HIS A 240 -24.35 -16.56 2.11
N LYS A 241 -24.86 -16.84 0.90
CA LYS A 241 -24.07 -16.75 -0.33
C LYS A 241 -23.57 -15.33 -0.62
N CYS A 242 -24.38 -14.31 -0.36
CA CYS A 242 -23.98 -12.92 -0.51
C CYS A 242 -22.91 -12.52 0.52
N GLU A 243 -23.03 -13.02 1.75
CA GLU A 243 -22.04 -12.84 2.82
C GLU A 243 -20.72 -13.56 2.51
N GLU A 244 -20.76 -14.82 2.06
CA GLU A 244 -19.59 -15.58 1.58
C GLU A 244 -18.87 -14.85 0.44
N LEU A 245 -19.61 -14.35 -0.54
CA LEU A 245 -19.05 -13.57 -1.66
C LEU A 245 -18.40 -12.27 -1.18
N LEU A 246 -19.07 -11.54 -0.28
CA LEU A 246 -18.58 -10.28 0.28
C LEU A 246 -17.32 -10.49 1.12
N ASN A 247 -17.31 -11.50 1.99
CA ASN A 247 -16.17 -11.88 2.81
C ASN A 247 -14.99 -12.35 1.94
N THR A 248 -15.24 -13.10 0.86
CA THR A 248 -14.21 -13.51 -0.11
C THR A 248 -13.60 -12.30 -0.83
N GLN A 249 -14.41 -11.32 -1.24
CA GLN A 249 -13.90 -10.08 -1.83
C GLN A 249 -13.14 -9.22 -0.81
N HIS A 250 -13.62 -9.15 0.44
CA HIS A 250 -12.95 -8.41 1.51
C HIS A 250 -11.57 -9.01 1.82
N GLN A 251 -11.47 -10.33 2.00
CA GLN A 251 -10.19 -11.01 2.21
C GLN A 251 -9.23 -10.77 1.03
N ARG A 252 -9.70 -10.95 -0.21
CA ARG A 252 -8.88 -10.68 -1.40
C ARG A 252 -8.34 -9.25 -1.45
N LEU A 253 -9.12 -8.26 -1.00
CA LEU A 253 -8.68 -6.86 -0.93
C LEU A 253 -7.63 -6.67 0.18
N LEU A 254 -7.78 -7.31 1.33
CA LEU A 254 -6.77 -7.30 2.40
C LEU A 254 -5.45 -7.95 1.93
N ASP A 255 -5.53 -9.10 1.25
CA ASP A 255 -4.36 -9.83 0.73
C ASP A 255 -3.58 -8.97 -0.28
N ILE A 256 -4.29 -8.30 -1.20
CA ILE A 256 -3.68 -7.37 -2.17
C ILE A 256 -3.05 -6.17 -1.47
N LEU A 257 -3.75 -5.56 -0.50
CA LEU A 257 -3.23 -4.40 0.23
C LEU A 257 -1.99 -4.73 1.06
N GLU A 258 -1.91 -5.92 1.66
CA GLU A 258 -0.72 -6.34 2.40
C GLU A 258 0.46 -6.61 1.44
N VAL A 259 0.24 -7.28 0.30
CA VAL A 259 1.27 -7.47 -0.74
C VAL A 259 1.75 -6.14 -1.32
N GLU A 260 0.86 -5.18 -1.60
CA GLU A 260 1.25 -3.85 -2.05
C GLU A 260 2.05 -3.10 -0.97
N LYS A 261 1.67 -3.23 0.30
CA LYS A 261 2.37 -2.66 1.46
C LYS A 261 3.76 -3.26 1.65
N GLU A 262 3.93 -4.57 1.54
CA GLU A 262 5.24 -5.24 1.57
C GLU A 262 6.13 -4.76 0.40
N VAL A 263 5.60 -4.74 -0.82
CA VAL A 263 6.31 -4.29 -2.02
C VAL A 263 6.71 -2.81 -1.94
N LEU A 264 5.86 -1.94 -1.38
CA LEU A 264 6.19 -0.54 -1.15
C LEU A 264 7.22 -0.36 -0.03
N SER A 265 7.10 -1.12 1.06
CA SER A 265 8.07 -1.11 2.16
C SER A 265 9.47 -1.52 1.68
N GLY A 266 9.57 -2.62 0.91
CA GLY A 266 10.82 -3.07 0.31
C GLY A 266 11.44 -2.03 -0.62
N LYS A 267 10.65 -1.39 -1.49
CA LYS A 267 11.13 -0.30 -2.36
C LYS A 267 11.63 0.92 -1.58
N ILE A 268 11.01 1.25 -0.44
CA ILE A 268 11.46 2.34 0.44
C ILE A 268 12.79 1.97 1.12
N GLU A 269 12.93 0.73 1.61
CA GLU A 269 14.17 0.24 2.22
C GLU A 269 15.32 0.17 1.21
N GLU A 270 15.07 -0.37 0.00
CA GLU A 270 16.03 -0.35 -1.12
C GLU A 270 16.46 1.07 -1.49
N ALA A 271 15.52 2.01 -1.62
CA ALA A 271 15.83 3.40 -1.95
C ALA A 271 16.66 4.09 -0.86
N LEU A 272 16.33 3.85 0.42
CA LEU A 272 17.08 4.36 1.56
C LEU A 272 18.48 3.75 1.64
N MET A 273 18.61 2.44 1.40
CA MET A 273 19.90 1.74 1.34
C MET A 273 20.78 2.28 0.20
N GLN A 274 20.21 2.45 -1.00
CA GLN A 274 20.90 3.07 -2.13
C GLN A 274 21.31 4.52 -1.84
N GLN A 275 20.48 5.30 -1.16
CA GLN A 275 20.81 6.68 -0.78
C GLN A 275 21.94 6.71 0.25
N SER A 276 21.87 5.85 1.28
CA SER A 276 22.91 5.69 2.29
C SER A 276 24.26 5.29 1.68
N GLN A 277 24.25 4.31 0.76
CA GLN A 277 25.45 3.89 0.02
C GLN A 277 26.00 5.03 -0.87
N LYS A 278 25.15 5.78 -1.57
CA LYS A 278 25.58 6.97 -2.35
C LYS A 278 26.21 8.05 -1.45
N HIS A 279 25.62 8.34 -0.29
CA HIS A 279 26.19 9.28 0.68
C HIS A 279 27.55 8.80 1.20
N LYS A 280 27.68 7.52 1.53
CA LYS A 280 28.95 6.91 1.94
C LYS A 280 30.02 7.05 0.84
N GLU A 281 29.70 6.68 -0.40
CA GLU A 281 30.64 6.81 -1.52
C GLU A 281 31.08 8.25 -1.81
N VAL A 282 30.19 9.23 -1.61
CA VAL A 282 30.55 10.65 -1.73
C VAL A 282 31.48 11.07 -0.59
N LEU A 283 31.21 10.66 0.65
CA LEU A 283 32.08 10.94 1.79
C LEU A 283 33.46 10.29 1.63
N ASP A 284 33.53 9.02 1.21
CA ASP A 284 34.79 8.31 0.97
C ASP A 284 35.63 9.01 -0.13
N LYS A 285 34.99 9.44 -1.24
CA LYS A 285 35.65 10.23 -2.30
C LYS A 285 36.18 11.57 -1.78
N CYS A 286 35.38 12.33 -1.03
CA CYS A 286 35.83 13.60 -0.46
C CYS A 286 36.98 13.41 0.55
N LEU A 287 36.99 12.32 1.33
CA LEU A 287 38.09 11.99 2.22
C LEU A 287 39.38 11.65 1.46
N ASP A 288 39.30 10.93 0.33
CA ASP A 288 40.46 10.65 -0.51
C ASP A 288 40.96 11.88 -1.28
N GLU A 289 40.06 12.78 -1.70
CA GLU A 289 40.43 14.09 -2.25
C GLU A 289 41.14 14.97 -1.21
N GLU A 290 40.67 15.03 0.04
CA GLU A 290 41.36 15.74 1.13
C GLU A 290 42.71 15.09 1.45
N ARG A 291 42.80 13.76 1.51
CA ARG A 291 44.06 13.03 1.71
C ARG A 291 45.07 13.35 0.60
N GLN A 292 44.64 13.38 -0.66
CA GLN A 292 45.50 13.69 -1.80
C GLN A 292 45.90 15.17 -1.81
N ARG A 293 44.97 16.11 -1.59
CA ARG A 293 45.28 17.55 -1.49
C ARG A 293 46.22 17.85 -0.32
N SER A 294 46.04 17.19 0.83
CA SER A 294 46.95 17.28 1.98
C SER A 294 48.35 16.74 1.65
N LYS A 295 48.43 15.56 1.02
CA LYS A 295 49.69 14.95 0.56
C LYS A 295 50.43 15.84 -0.46
N GLU A 296 49.71 16.47 -1.38
CA GLU A 296 50.26 17.44 -2.34
C GLU A 296 50.74 18.72 -1.65
N ALA A 297 49.97 19.26 -0.71
CA ALA A 297 50.36 20.43 0.09
C ALA A 297 51.61 20.16 0.93
N VAL A 298 51.70 19.00 1.60
CA VAL A 298 52.90 18.57 2.34
C VAL A 298 54.09 18.37 1.39
N ALA A 299 53.89 17.77 0.21
CA ALA A 299 54.95 17.63 -0.78
C ALA A 299 55.42 18.97 -1.37
N ALA A 300 54.53 19.96 -1.51
CA ALA A 300 54.86 21.32 -1.93
C ALA A 300 55.62 22.08 -0.82
N ALA A 301 55.15 22.01 0.42
CA ALA A 301 55.81 22.59 1.59
C ALA A 301 57.23 22.01 1.77
N ALA A 302 57.39 20.68 1.69
CA ALA A 302 58.69 20.03 1.80
C ALA A 302 59.64 20.34 0.61
N LYS A 303 59.12 20.70 -0.57
CA LYS A 303 59.93 21.24 -1.68
C LYS A 303 60.37 22.68 -1.41
N ALA A 304 59.45 23.53 -0.92
CA ALA A 304 59.76 24.91 -0.56
C ALA A 304 60.78 24.99 0.59
N GLU A 305 60.62 24.19 1.64
CA GLU A 305 61.58 24.07 2.74
C GLU A 305 62.96 23.63 2.23
N LYS A 306 63.03 22.60 1.38
CA LYS A 306 64.31 22.16 0.77
C LYS A 306 64.99 23.26 -0.04
N GLU A 307 64.25 24.08 -0.77
CA GLU A 307 64.83 25.21 -1.51
C GLU A 307 65.25 26.35 -0.57
N VAL A 308 64.49 26.64 0.49
CA VAL A 308 64.90 27.61 1.53
C VAL A 308 66.19 27.15 2.23
N VAL A 309 66.28 25.86 2.61
CA VAL A 309 67.50 25.25 3.18
C VAL A 309 68.65 25.29 2.17
N ARG A 310 68.41 25.01 0.89
CA ARG A 310 69.44 25.12 -0.16
C ARG A 310 69.95 26.55 -0.30
N GLN A 311 69.06 27.55 -0.23
CA GLN A 311 69.42 28.97 -0.31
C GLN A 311 70.14 29.49 0.95
N THR A 312 69.78 29.04 2.15
CA THR A 312 70.50 29.42 3.37
C THR A 312 71.87 28.75 3.44
N VAL A 313 72.00 27.48 3.03
CA VAL A 313 73.29 26.80 2.88
C VAL A 313 74.17 27.49 1.82
N LEU A 314 73.62 27.85 0.66
CA LEU A 314 74.38 28.59 -0.36
C LEU A 314 74.86 29.97 0.16
N LYS A 315 74.01 30.72 0.84
CA LYS A 315 74.40 32.00 1.46
C LYS A 315 75.50 31.83 2.52
N ALA A 316 75.43 30.78 3.33
CA ALA A 316 76.49 30.46 4.31
C ALA A 316 77.82 30.08 3.62
N VAL A 317 77.77 29.26 2.56
CA VAL A 317 78.97 28.89 1.77
C VAL A 317 79.57 30.09 1.01
N GLU A 318 78.74 31.01 0.53
CA GLU A 318 79.21 32.28 -0.04
C GLU A 318 79.87 33.17 1.02
N GLU A 319 79.30 33.28 2.22
CA GLU A 319 79.87 34.12 3.28
C GLU A 319 81.19 33.53 3.82
N GLU A 320 81.28 32.21 3.95
CA GLU A 320 82.53 31.52 4.26
C GLU A 320 83.58 31.71 3.15
N ARG A 321 83.19 31.70 1.87
CA ARG A 321 84.10 32.07 0.77
C ARG A 321 84.56 33.53 0.88
N ARG A 322 83.66 34.48 1.15
CA ARG A 322 84.04 35.89 1.38
C ARG A 322 84.99 36.04 2.56
N ASN A 323 84.81 35.25 3.62
CA ASN A 323 85.70 35.25 4.78
C ASN A 323 87.08 34.65 4.43
N MET A 324 87.12 33.54 3.71
CA MET A 324 88.35 32.93 3.19
C MET A 324 89.09 33.87 2.22
N GLU A 325 88.38 34.61 1.36
CA GLU A 325 88.95 35.62 0.46
C GLU A 325 89.52 36.83 1.23
N LYS A 326 88.86 37.29 2.31
CA LYS A 326 89.39 38.32 3.23
C LYS A 326 90.70 37.84 3.87
N ILE A 327 90.70 36.63 4.44
CA ILE A 327 91.88 36.02 5.07
C ILE A 327 93.03 35.91 4.04
N HIS A 328 92.80 35.37 2.85
CA HIS A 328 93.81 35.30 1.80
C HIS A 328 94.26 36.68 1.27
N ALA A 329 93.45 37.73 1.39
CA ALA A 329 93.86 39.10 1.08
C ALA A 329 94.73 39.71 2.20
N GLU A 330 94.45 39.39 3.47
CA GLU A 330 95.24 39.79 4.62
C GLU A 330 96.59 39.05 4.66
N GLU A 331 96.61 37.74 4.41
CA GLU A 331 97.83 36.95 4.20
C GLU A 331 98.70 37.54 3.09
N ARG A 332 98.12 37.87 1.93
CA ARG A 332 98.87 38.49 0.82
C ARG A 332 99.45 39.85 1.21
N LYS A 333 98.71 40.71 1.92
CA LYS A 333 99.23 41.98 2.45
C LYS A 333 100.37 41.77 3.45
N MET A 334 100.28 40.74 4.31
CA MET A 334 101.36 40.39 5.25
C MET A 334 102.61 39.89 4.52
N TRP A 335 102.45 39.05 3.48
CA TRP A 335 103.54 38.60 2.62
C TRP A 335 104.15 39.74 1.80
N GLU A 336 103.36 40.73 1.38
CA GLU A 336 103.86 41.93 0.69
C GLU A 336 104.61 42.85 1.64
N ALA A 337 104.07 43.10 2.83
CA ALA A 337 104.77 43.85 3.87
C ALA A 337 106.10 43.19 4.28
N GLU A 338 106.16 41.86 4.42
CA GLU A 338 107.44 41.20 4.73
C GLU A 338 108.39 41.14 3.52
N ARG A 339 107.88 40.95 2.30
CA ARG A 339 108.69 41.08 1.07
C ARG A 339 109.32 42.48 0.97
N ASP A 340 108.57 43.52 1.31
CA ASP A 340 109.05 44.89 1.24
C ASP A 340 109.99 45.24 2.40
N ARG A 341 109.75 44.73 3.62
CA ARG A 341 110.76 44.73 4.70
C ARG A 341 112.06 44.03 4.26
N HIS A 342 111.97 42.92 3.51
CA HIS A 342 113.15 42.25 2.97
C HIS A 342 113.85 43.08 1.88
N LYS A 343 113.11 43.72 0.95
CA LYS A 343 113.69 44.67 -0.02
C LYS A 343 114.39 45.83 0.68
N GLU A 344 113.80 46.38 1.74
CA GLU A 344 114.35 47.50 2.51
C GLU A 344 115.63 47.08 3.24
N LYS A 345 115.63 45.93 3.94
CA LYS A 345 116.84 45.32 4.52
C LYS A 345 117.95 45.10 3.48
N ILE A 346 117.60 44.63 2.27
CA ILE A 346 118.56 44.43 1.17
C ILE A 346 119.06 45.77 0.62
N ALA A 347 118.19 46.76 0.44
CA ALA A 347 118.57 48.10 -0.04
C ALA A 347 119.48 48.83 0.96
N GLN A 348 119.21 48.68 2.26
CA GLN A 348 120.10 49.15 3.33
C GLN A 348 121.46 48.44 3.26
N ALA A 349 121.49 47.10 3.22
CA ALA A 349 122.74 46.35 3.12
C ALA A 349 123.56 46.68 1.85
N VAL A 350 122.89 46.93 0.71
CA VAL A 350 123.55 47.39 -0.53
C VAL A 350 124.08 48.83 -0.38
N TRP A 351 123.34 49.73 0.27
CA TRP A 351 123.82 51.09 0.55
C TRP A 351 125.03 51.08 1.49
N GLU A 352 124.98 50.28 2.56
CA GLU A 352 126.08 50.07 3.51
C GLU A 352 127.31 49.51 2.77
N ALA A 353 127.15 48.44 1.99
CA ALA A 353 128.22 47.86 1.16
C ALA A 353 128.78 48.85 0.12
N MET A 354 127.96 49.70 -0.50
CA MET A 354 128.46 50.76 -1.39
C MET A 354 129.24 51.85 -0.64
N GLN A 355 128.87 52.18 0.60
CA GLN A 355 129.64 53.12 1.42
C GLN A 355 130.95 52.50 1.93
N GLU A 356 130.96 51.22 2.27
CA GLU A 356 132.18 50.47 2.59
C GLU A 356 133.10 50.34 1.38
N GLN A 357 132.58 50.00 0.20
CA GLN A 357 133.36 50.00 -1.04
C GLN A 357 133.95 51.39 -1.34
N ARG A 358 133.20 52.48 -1.08
CA ARG A 358 133.73 53.86 -1.24
C ARG A 358 134.85 54.18 -0.25
N LYS A 359 134.72 53.79 1.03
CA LYS A 359 135.79 53.94 2.04
C LYS A 359 137.03 53.14 1.63
N HIS A 360 136.85 51.88 1.27
CA HIS A 360 137.92 50.98 0.86
C HIS A 360 138.63 51.47 -0.41
N ASN A 361 137.90 51.97 -1.41
CA ASN A 361 138.49 52.62 -2.58
C ASN A 361 139.26 53.91 -2.22
N GLN A 362 138.76 54.72 -1.26
CA GLN A 362 139.52 55.87 -0.76
C GLN A 362 140.79 55.49 0.01
N GLU A 363 140.82 54.32 0.64
CA GLU A 363 142.00 53.78 1.32
C GLU A 363 143.01 53.23 0.31
N ILE A 364 142.58 52.41 -0.65
CA ILE A 364 143.43 51.91 -1.76
C ILE A 364 144.06 53.07 -2.55
N VAL A 365 143.32 54.13 -2.86
CA VAL A 365 143.86 55.29 -3.59
C VAL A 365 144.89 56.07 -2.77
N LYS A 366 144.73 56.15 -1.43
CA LYS A 366 145.76 56.75 -0.55
C LYS A 366 147.00 55.87 -0.48
N GLU A 367 146.84 54.56 -0.36
CA GLU A 367 147.95 53.60 -0.29
C GLU A 367 148.76 53.59 -1.59
N ALA A 368 148.09 53.56 -2.75
CA ALA A 368 148.73 53.64 -4.05
C ALA A 368 149.53 54.94 -4.24
N LEU A 369 148.98 56.09 -3.82
CA LEU A 369 149.65 57.40 -3.93
C LEU A 369 150.88 57.50 -2.99
N MET A 370 150.79 56.93 -1.79
CA MET A 370 151.95 56.79 -0.89
C MET A 370 153.02 55.86 -1.49
N GLU A 371 152.63 54.80 -2.19
CA GLU A 371 153.57 53.89 -2.85
C GLU A 371 154.22 54.51 -4.10
N GLU A 372 153.50 55.37 -4.84
CA GLU A 372 154.03 56.13 -5.98
C GLU A 372 155.09 57.16 -5.54
N GLN A 373 154.84 57.92 -4.48
CA GLN A 373 155.84 58.82 -3.88
C GLN A 373 157.10 58.07 -3.44
N LYS A 374 156.93 56.88 -2.86
CA LYS A 374 158.05 56.02 -2.42
C LYS A 374 158.84 55.37 -3.57
N ARG A 375 158.27 55.33 -4.77
CA ARG A 375 158.97 54.93 -6.01
C ARG A 375 159.73 56.09 -6.65
N SER A 376 159.19 57.31 -6.60
CA SER A 376 159.84 58.48 -7.21
C SER A 376 161.08 58.95 -6.43
N GLU A 377 161.07 58.89 -5.08
CA GLU A 377 162.29 59.14 -4.28
C GLU A 377 163.45 58.23 -4.67
N LYS A 378 163.20 56.91 -4.80
CA LYS A 378 164.23 55.94 -5.19
C LYS A 378 164.80 56.17 -6.59
N ALA A 379 163.95 56.58 -7.54
CA ALA A 379 164.39 56.90 -8.90
C ALA A 379 165.37 58.10 -8.91
N ILE A 380 165.17 59.07 -8.02
CA ILE A 380 166.06 60.24 -7.86
C ILE A 380 167.39 59.83 -7.21
N GLU A 381 167.37 58.99 -6.17
CA GLU A 381 168.62 58.48 -5.56
C GLU A 381 169.50 57.71 -6.57
N GLU A 382 168.91 56.85 -7.41
CA GLU A 382 169.68 56.12 -8.43
C GLU A 382 170.30 57.04 -9.49
N ALA A 383 169.60 58.11 -9.91
CA ALA A 383 170.13 59.08 -10.87
C ALA A 383 171.33 59.87 -10.29
N VAL A 384 171.27 60.25 -9.01
CA VAL A 384 172.37 60.89 -8.28
C VAL A 384 173.56 59.93 -8.07
N LYS A 385 173.32 58.62 -8.05
CA LYS A 385 174.37 57.61 -7.91
C LYS A 385 175.15 57.38 -9.21
N ARG A 386 174.46 57.17 -10.34
CA ARG A 386 175.09 56.95 -11.67
C ARG A 386 176.01 58.11 -12.07
N THR A 387 175.54 59.34 -11.92
CA THR A 387 176.32 60.56 -12.23
C THR A 387 177.58 60.75 -11.37
N ARG A 388 177.65 60.12 -10.18
CA ARG A 388 178.88 60.07 -9.36
C ARG A 388 179.87 58.99 -9.81
N GLU A 389 179.39 57.91 -10.39
CA GLU A 389 180.19 56.77 -10.82
C GLU A 389 180.86 57.07 -12.18
N GLU A 390 180.12 57.65 -13.14
CA GLU A 390 180.62 58.15 -14.43
C GLU A 390 181.79 59.16 -14.27
N LEU A 391 181.68 60.08 -13.30
CA LEU A 391 182.71 61.06 -12.99
C LEU A 391 184.02 60.41 -12.48
N MET A 392 183.93 59.28 -11.77
CA MET A 392 185.11 58.54 -11.32
C MET A 392 185.76 57.72 -12.44
N GLU A 393 185.01 57.28 -13.46
CA GLU A 393 185.59 56.61 -14.63
C GLU A 393 186.36 57.58 -15.52
N TYR A 394 185.83 58.78 -15.76
CA TYR A 394 186.53 59.85 -16.47
C TYR A 394 187.92 60.16 -15.87
N ILE A 395 187.99 60.27 -14.54
CA ILE A 395 189.23 60.53 -13.79
C ILE A 395 190.23 59.36 -13.86
N LYS A 396 189.76 58.11 -13.97
CA LYS A 396 190.63 56.93 -14.16
C LYS A 396 191.23 56.91 -15.55
N GLU A 397 190.42 57.11 -16.59
CA GLU A 397 190.87 57.01 -17.97
C GLU A 397 191.83 58.13 -18.37
N GLN A 398 191.62 59.34 -17.83
CA GLN A 398 192.57 60.45 -17.99
C GLN A 398 193.96 60.13 -17.40
N LYS A 399 194.02 59.42 -16.26
CA LYS A 399 195.30 58.95 -15.69
C LYS A 399 195.96 57.86 -16.52
N ARG A 400 195.18 56.99 -17.18
CA ARG A 400 195.70 55.92 -18.04
C ARG A 400 196.42 56.48 -19.27
N LEU A 401 195.84 57.50 -19.92
CA LEU A 401 196.44 58.17 -21.07
C LEU A 401 197.78 58.84 -20.71
N ASP A 402 197.84 59.54 -19.57
CA ASP A 402 199.02 60.29 -19.14
C ASP A 402 200.24 59.38 -18.83
N GLN A 403 200.00 58.12 -18.46
CA GLN A 403 201.06 57.14 -18.21
C GLN A 403 201.66 56.55 -19.50
N VAL A 404 200.84 56.38 -20.56
CA VAL A 404 201.30 55.87 -21.87
C VAL A 404 202.24 56.88 -22.56
N VAL A 405 201.96 58.19 -22.46
CA VAL A 405 202.82 59.24 -23.03
C VAL A 405 204.22 59.23 -22.39
N ARG A 406 204.31 59.02 -21.07
CA ARG A 406 205.59 58.99 -20.34
C ARG A 406 206.46 57.78 -20.74
N GLN A 407 205.87 56.60 -20.94
CA GLN A 407 206.60 55.41 -21.37
C GLN A 407 207.17 55.54 -22.79
N ARG A 408 206.41 56.14 -23.73
CA ARG A 408 206.88 56.38 -25.11
C ARG A 408 208.15 57.24 -25.17
N ASN A 409 208.24 58.27 -24.31
CA ASN A 409 209.40 59.16 -24.27
C ASN A 409 210.64 58.49 -23.66
N LEU A 410 210.48 57.59 -22.69
CA LEU A 410 211.57 56.81 -22.11
C LEU A 410 212.20 55.84 -23.10
N HIS A 411 211.37 55.06 -23.82
CA HIS A 411 211.87 54.07 -24.79
C HIS A 411 212.60 54.72 -25.99
N SER A 412 212.23 55.96 -26.35
CA SER A 412 212.95 56.75 -27.35
C SER A 412 214.38 57.14 -26.92
N LEU A 413 214.65 57.23 -25.61
CA LEU A 413 215.97 57.57 -25.07
C LEU A 413 216.86 56.32 -24.95
N GLU A 414 216.25 55.19 -24.58
CA GLU A 414 216.86 53.87 -24.42
C GLU A 414 217.47 53.36 -25.73
N LEU A 415 216.76 53.50 -26.85
CA LEU A 415 217.26 53.18 -28.19
C LEU A 415 218.48 54.03 -28.60
N PHE A 416 218.54 55.30 -28.21
CA PHE A 416 219.66 56.19 -28.53
C PHE A 416 220.94 55.83 -27.77
N LEU A 417 220.82 55.41 -26.51
CA LEU A 417 221.96 54.98 -25.69
C LEU A 417 222.51 53.61 -26.11
N SER A 418 221.64 52.72 -26.59
CA SER A 418 222.02 51.39 -27.14
C SER A 418 223.02 51.48 -28.29
N CYS A 419 222.95 52.53 -29.12
CA CYS A 419 223.89 52.76 -30.22
C CYS A 419 225.34 52.98 -29.75
N ALA A 420 225.55 53.72 -28.66
CA ALA A 420 226.89 54.09 -28.20
C ALA A 420 227.65 52.92 -27.56
N GLN A 421 226.95 52.05 -26.82
CA GLN A 421 227.61 51.08 -25.94
C GLN A 421 228.22 49.89 -26.71
N LYS A 422 227.73 49.57 -27.92
CA LYS A 422 228.32 48.51 -28.76
C LYS A 422 229.54 48.95 -29.57
N GLN A 423 229.72 50.24 -29.86
CA GLN A 423 230.90 50.74 -30.58
C GLN A 423 232.15 50.79 -29.68
N LEU A 424 231.98 51.02 -28.38
CA LEU A 424 233.05 50.88 -27.37
C LEU A 424 233.32 49.40 -26.99
N GLY A 425 232.69 48.45 -27.70
CA GLY A 425 232.70 47.02 -27.44
C GLY A 425 233.97 46.28 -27.85
N VAL A 426 235.15 46.73 -27.38
CA VAL A 426 236.28 45.86 -26.98
C VAL A 426 236.67 44.82 -28.06
N LEU A 427 237.50 45.11 -29.08
CA LEU A 427 238.54 46.14 -29.20
C LEU A 427 239.63 46.10 -28.09
N LEU A 428 239.65 45.03 -27.27
CA LEU A 428 240.55 44.92 -26.11
C LEU A 428 240.86 43.45 -25.72
N LYS A 429 240.77 42.53 -26.69
CA LYS A 429 241.28 41.14 -26.61
C LYS A 429 241.79 40.67 -27.97
N GLU A 430 243.08 40.90 -28.18
CA GLU A 430 243.96 40.19 -29.11
C GLU A 430 244.02 38.68 -28.77
N GLU A 431 244.48 37.73 -29.60
CA GLU A 431 245.28 37.72 -30.86
C GLU A 431 245.02 36.35 -31.56
N PRO A 432 245.52 36.00 -32.77
CA PRO A 432 246.14 36.81 -33.84
C PRO A 432 245.58 36.51 -35.28
N THR A 433 246.23 37.07 -36.30
CA THR A 433 246.24 36.73 -37.75
C THR A 433 245.08 37.17 -38.68
N THR A 434 245.38 38.21 -39.50
CA THR A 434 245.07 38.39 -40.96
C THR A 434 243.60 38.47 -41.42
N THR A 435 243.16 39.42 -42.28
CA THR A 435 243.82 40.53 -43.02
C THR A 435 242.73 41.49 -43.59
N GLU A 436 243.05 42.80 -43.75
CA GLU A 436 242.78 43.73 -44.89
C GLU A 436 241.36 43.80 -45.56
N GLU A 437 240.86 44.90 -46.15
CA GLU A 437 241.46 46.21 -46.49
C GLU A 437 240.42 47.38 -46.63
N ASN A 438 240.91 48.52 -47.15
CA ASN A 438 240.37 49.88 -47.31
C ASN A 438 239.08 50.13 -48.15
N GLY A 439 238.55 51.36 -48.05
CA GLY A 439 237.51 52.02 -48.89
C GLY A 439 236.74 53.06 -48.05
N ASP A 440 236.82 54.39 -48.26
CA ASP A 440 236.40 55.24 -49.41
C ASP A 440 234.88 55.22 -49.71
#